data_AF-A0A9W7YIQ8-F1
#
_entry.id   AF-A0A9W7YIQ8-F1
#
_cell.length_a   1.000
_cell.length_b   1.000
_cell.length_c   1.000
_cell.angle_alpha   90.00
_cell.angle_beta   90.00
_cell.angle_gamma   90.00
#
_symmetry.space_group_name_H-M   'P 1'
#
loop_
_entity.id
_entity.type
_entity.pdbx_description
1 polymer ?
#
loop_
_entity_poly.entity_id
_entity_poly.type
_entity_poly.pdbx_seq_one_letter_code
_entity_poly.pdbx_strand_id
1 'polypeptide(L)'
;MGSGDLNMKKSWHPQTLANQRRVAEVKLKAEEEAQRAAKLQKELREERQREEMDRLNATVTKKSINKLDWMYSAPVIGVPQTSDDLEAYLLGTKDAKDLIRDKEAAES
;
A
#
# COMPACT_ATOMS: atom_id res chain seq x y z
N MET A 1 16.79 66.11 -5.18
CA MET A 1 16.89 64.74 -5.75
C MET A 1 15.73 63.93 -5.21
N GLY A 2 14.63 63.84 -5.95
CA GLY A 2 13.42 63.17 -5.48
C GLY A 2 12.59 62.73 -6.66
N SER A 3 13.11 61.78 -7.43
CA SER A 3 12.37 61.17 -8.53
C SER A 3 12.43 59.66 -8.36
N GLY A 4 11.54 59.15 -7.50
CA GLY A 4 11.14 57.75 -7.50
C GLY A 4 9.77 57.68 -8.16
N ASP A 5 9.51 56.63 -8.94
CA ASP A 5 8.26 56.44 -9.69
C ASP A 5 7.05 56.65 -8.77
N LEU A 6 6.21 57.64 -9.11
CA LEU A 6 5.00 57.99 -8.37
C LEU A 6 4.03 56.80 -8.28
N ASN A 7 4.08 55.90 -9.25
CA ASN A 7 3.24 54.71 -9.29
C ASN A 7 3.54 53.74 -8.15
N MET A 8 4.75 53.71 -7.60
CA MET A 8 5.10 52.87 -6.44
C MET A 8 4.34 53.25 -5.17
N LYS A 9 3.80 54.47 -5.10
CA LYS A 9 2.94 54.92 -4.00
C LYS A 9 1.48 54.49 -4.18
N LYS A 10 1.14 53.87 -5.31
CA LYS A 10 -0.23 53.42 -5.61
C LYS A 10 -0.43 51.99 -5.14
N SER A 11 -1.55 51.76 -4.47
CA SER A 11 -1.93 50.46 -3.90
C SER A 11 -2.18 49.38 -4.97
N TRP A 12 -2.52 49.77 -6.19
CA TRP A 12 -2.76 48.85 -7.30
C TRP A 12 -1.49 48.45 -8.08
N HIS A 13 -0.36 49.13 -7.85
CA HIS A 13 0.85 48.89 -8.65
C HIS A 13 1.40 47.48 -8.39
N PRO A 14 1.62 46.65 -9.43
CA PRO A 14 1.90 45.23 -9.24
C PRO A 14 3.28 44.97 -8.60
N GLN A 15 4.22 45.89 -8.79
CA GLN A 15 5.57 45.76 -8.22
C GLN A 15 5.67 46.21 -6.76
N THR A 16 4.59 46.74 -6.16
CA THR A 16 4.57 47.04 -4.74
C THR A 16 4.71 45.74 -3.95
N LEU A 17 5.58 45.73 -2.92
CA LEU A 17 5.86 44.53 -2.10
C LEU A 17 4.59 43.85 -1.57
N ALA A 18 3.56 44.62 -1.19
CA ALA A 18 2.28 44.08 -0.74
C ALA A 18 1.57 43.25 -1.82
N ASN A 19 1.60 43.70 -3.08
CA ASN A 19 0.97 42.99 -4.19
C ASN A 19 1.78 41.79 -4.65
N GLN A 20 3.11 41.91 -4.66
CA GLN A 20 3.99 40.76 -4.89
C GLN A 20 3.76 39.64 -3.86
N ARG A 21 3.61 40.01 -2.57
CA ARG A 21 3.26 39.04 -1.51
C ARG A 21 1.91 38.39 -1.73
N ARG A 22 0.86 39.16 -2.04
CA ARG A 22 -0.47 38.61 -2.36
C ARG A 22 -0.42 37.63 -3.53
N VAL A 23 0.31 37.98 -4.59
CA VAL A 23 0.48 37.09 -5.75
C VAL A 23 1.24 35.82 -5.36
N ALA A 24 2.29 35.94 -4.54
CA ALA A 24 3.05 34.79 -4.05
C ALA A 24 2.19 33.86 -3.18
N GLU A 25 1.38 34.40 -2.28
CA GLU A 25 0.45 33.63 -1.44
C GLU A 25 -0.60 32.89 -2.28
N VAL A 26 -1.16 33.55 -3.30
CA VAL A 26 -2.13 32.92 -4.21
C VAL A 26 -1.47 31.82 -5.05
N LYS A 27 -0.26 32.06 -5.55
CA LYS A 27 0.51 31.03 -6.29
C LYS A 27 0.81 29.82 -5.42
N LEU A 28 1.25 30.03 -4.19
CA LEU A 28 1.52 28.95 -3.24
C LEU A 28 0.26 28.12 -2.97
N LYS A 29 -0.88 28.76 -2.71
CA LYS A 29 -2.17 28.07 -2.53
C LYS A 29 -2.58 27.26 -3.75
N ALA A 30 -2.42 27.84 -4.95
CA ALA A 30 -2.74 27.15 -6.20
C ALA A 30 -1.82 25.93 -6.43
N GLU A 31 -0.53 26.04 -6.09
CA GLU A 31 0.41 24.92 -6.15
C GLU A 31 0.04 23.81 -5.14
N GLU A 32 -0.36 24.16 -3.91
CA GLU A 32 -0.85 23.19 -2.93
C GLU A 32 -2.10 22.45 -3.40
N GLU A 33 -3.07 23.18 -3.96
CA GLU A 33 -4.30 22.58 -4.51
C GLU A 33 -4.00 21.66 -5.69
N ALA A 34 -3.11 22.08 -6.59
CA ALA A 34 -2.66 21.26 -7.72
C ALA A 34 -1.94 19.99 -7.25
N GLN A 35 -1.10 20.07 -6.22
CA GLN A 35 -0.43 18.92 -5.63
C GLN A 35 -1.42 17.94 -4.97
N ARG A 36 -2.42 18.45 -4.24
CA ARG A 36 -3.49 17.62 -3.66
C ARG A 36 -4.29 16.91 -4.74
N ALA A 37 -4.66 17.61 -5.81
CA ALA A 37 -5.36 17.03 -6.95
C ALA A 37 -4.52 15.96 -7.66
N ALA A 38 -3.22 16.21 -7.85
CA ALA A 38 -2.30 15.24 -8.46
C ALA A 38 -2.16 13.97 -7.61
N LYS A 39 -2.13 14.09 -6.28
CA LYS A 39 -2.11 12.95 -5.37
C LYS A 39 -3.38 12.09 -5.52
N LEU A 40 -4.56 12.71 -5.53
CA LEU A 40 -5.84 12.01 -5.72
C LEU A 40 -5.91 11.31 -7.08
N GLN A 41 -5.43 11.96 -8.15
CA GLN A 41 -5.37 11.33 -9.47
C GLN A 41 -4.43 10.13 -9.51
N LYS A 42 -3.34 10.16 -8.74
CA LYS A 42 -2.41 9.04 -8.62
C LYS A 42 -3.06 7.88 -7.88
N GLU A 43 -3.72 8.14 -6.75
CA GLU A 43 -4.45 7.12 -5.98
C GLU A 43 -5.54 6.43 -6.83
N LEU A 44 -6.33 7.20 -7.58
CA LEU A 44 -7.34 6.65 -8.50
C LEU A 44 -6.73 5.80 -9.62
N ARG A 45 -5.56 6.19 -10.12
CA ARG A 45 -4.85 5.42 -11.15
C ARG A 45 -4.31 4.10 -10.60
N GLU A 46 -3.77 4.12 -9.39
CA GLU A 46 -3.30 2.92 -8.69
C GLU A 46 -4.47 1.96 -8.37
N GLU A 47 -5.61 2.49 -7.93
CA GLU A 47 -6.83 1.70 -7.72
C GLU A 47 -7.30 1.04 -9.02
N ARG A 48 -7.38 1.81 -10.11
CA ARG A 48 -7.74 1.26 -11.42
C ARG A 48 -6.76 0.17 -11.90
N GLN A 49 -5.46 0.37 -11.69
CA GLN A 49 -4.44 -0.63 -12.04
C GLN A 49 -4.62 -1.91 -11.23
N ARG A 50 -4.89 -1.81 -9.92
CA ARG A 50 -5.20 -2.99 -9.08
C ARG A 50 -6.45 -3.71 -9.57
N GLU A 51 -7.53 -2.97 -9.83
CA GLU A 51 -8.76 -3.56 -10.36
C GLU A 51 -8.54 -4.26 -11.70
N GLU A 52 -7.73 -3.68 -12.59
CA GLU A 52 -7.41 -4.30 -13.88
C GLU A 52 -6.60 -5.59 -13.70
N MET A 53 -5.59 -5.58 -12.84
CA MET A 53 -4.83 -6.78 -12.48
C MET A 53 -5.72 -7.87 -11.87
N ASP A 54 -6.63 -7.49 -10.96
CA ASP A 54 -7.58 -8.41 -10.35
C ASP A 54 -8.57 -8.97 -11.39
N ARG A 55 -9.03 -8.16 -12.34
CA ARG A 55 -9.88 -8.63 -13.44
C ARG A 55 -9.14 -9.61 -14.34
N LEU A 56 -7.89 -9.31 -14.73
CA LEU A 56 -7.06 -10.21 -15.53
C LEU A 56 -6.79 -11.53 -14.79
N ASN A 57 -6.39 -11.45 -13.52
CA ASN A 57 -6.23 -12.61 -12.65
C ASN A 57 -7.53 -13.41 -12.56
N ALA A 58 -8.66 -12.77 -12.30
CA ALA A 58 -9.96 -13.43 -12.23
C ALA A 58 -10.36 -14.13 -13.54
N THR A 59 -9.92 -13.65 -14.71
CA THR A 59 -10.12 -14.40 -15.97
C THR A 59 -9.24 -15.64 -16.08
N VAL A 60 -8.06 -15.64 -15.44
CA VAL A 60 -7.10 -16.75 -15.44
C VAL A 60 -7.38 -17.78 -14.33
N THR A 61 -7.77 -17.36 -13.11
CA THR A 61 -7.87 -18.20 -11.91
C THR A 61 -9.30 -18.49 -11.44
N LYS A 62 -10.33 -18.23 -12.26
CA LYS A 62 -11.77 -18.16 -11.90
C LYS A 62 -12.43 -19.34 -11.17
N LYS A 63 -11.77 -20.39 -10.67
CA LYS A 63 -12.49 -21.51 -10.01
C LYS A 63 -11.99 -22.09 -8.69
N SER A 64 -10.75 -21.95 -8.21
CA SER A 64 -10.34 -22.82 -7.08
C SER A 64 -9.52 -22.22 -5.94
N ILE A 65 -8.75 -21.14 -6.12
CA ILE A 65 -7.62 -20.88 -5.21
C ILE A 65 -7.96 -19.88 -4.08
N ASN A 66 -8.79 -18.86 -4.33
CA ASN A 66 -8.94 -17.73 -3.39
C ASN A 66 -9.64 -18.04 -2.05
N LYS A 67 -10.41 -19.13 -1.91
CA LYS A 67 -11.07 -19.43 -0.61
C LYS A 67 -10.14 -20.10 0.40
N LEU A 68 -9.04 -20.70 -0.07
CA LEU A 68 -8.09 -21.45 0.75
C LEU A 68 -6.73 -20.75 0.85
N ASP A 69 -6.56 -19.59 0.20
CA ASP A 69 -5.31 -18.85 0.22
C ASP A 69 -4.92 -18.39 1.64
N TRP A 70 -5.89 -18.00 2.47
CA TRP A 70 -5.66 -17.70 3.89
C TRP A 70 -5.15 -18.90 4.70
N MET A 71 -5.40 -20.12 4.22
CA MET A 71 -4.95 -21.37 4.84
C MET A 71 -3.54 -21.79 4.35
N TYR A 72 -3.16 -21.40 3.12
CA TYR A 72 -1.87 -21.76 2.51
C TYR A 72 -0.83 -20.62 2.48
N SER A 73 -1.22 -19.37 2.76
CA SER A 73 -0.34 -18.19 2.77
C SER A 73 0.36 -17.95 4.12
N ALA A 74 0.17 -18.81 5.12
CA ALA A 74 0.85 -18.65 6.40
C ALA A 74 2.38 -18.80 6.23
N PRO A 75 3.19 -17.82 6.65
CA PRO A 75 4.63 -18.03 6.77
C PRO A 75 4.80 -19.07 7.88
N VAL A 76 5.25 -20.27 7.54
CA VAL A 76 5.73 -21.24 8.52
C VAL A 76 7.08 -20.74 9.03
N ILE A 77 7.07 -19.61 9.76
CA ILE A 77 8.21 -19.08 10.47
C ILE A 77 8.15 -19.69 11.87
N GLY A 78 8.98 -20.72 12.08
CA GLY A 78 9.27 -21.26 13.40
C GLY A 78 8.81 -22.69 13.68
N VAL A 79 8.12 -23.36 12.75
CA VAL A 79 7.84 -24.79 12.90
C VAL A 79 8.72 -25.56 11.92
N PRO A 80 9.68 -26.37 12.39
CA PRO A 80 10.44 -27.24 11.52
C PRO A 80 9.46 -28.20 10.83
N GLN A 81 9.75 -28.51 9.57
CA GLN A 81 9.05 -29.48 8.74
C GLN A 81 8.68 -30.74 9.55
N THR A 82 7.44 -30.84 10.03
CA THR A 82 6.83 -32.11 10.45
C THR A 82 5.70 -32.39 9.48
N SER A 83 6.02 -32.44 8.18
CA SER A 83 5.05 -32.69 7.11
C SER A 83 4.64 -34.15 7.12
N ASP A 84 5.57 -35.11 7.20
CA ASP A 84 5.20 -36.52 6.97
C ASP A 84 4.40 -37.17 8.09
N ASP A 85 4.78 -36.93 9.34
CA ASP A 85 4.10 -37.54 10.50
C ASP A 85 2.75 -36.89 10.80
N LEU A 86 2.63 -35.59 10.57
CA LEU A 86 1.37 -34.86 10.69
C LEU A 86 0.41 -35.20 9.55
N GLU A 87 0.93 -35.31 8.31
CA GLU A 87 0.14 -35.76 7.15
C GLU A 87 -0.33 -37.21 7.32
N ALA A 88 0.53 -38.10 7.85
CA ALA A 88 0.16 -39.47 8.14
C ALA A 88 -0.94 -39.60 9.20
N TYR A 89 -0.94 -38.73 10.22
CA TYR A 89 -1.97 -38.68 11.25
C TYR A 89 -3.29 -38.08 10.74
N LEU A 90 -3.22 -36.99 9.96
CA LEU A 90 -4.41 -36.41 9.32
C LEU A 90 -5.06 -37.34 8.30
N LEU A 91 -4.26 -38.20 7.66
CA LEU A 91 -4.72 -39.27 6.76
C LEU A 91 -5.16 -40.54 7.51
N GLY A 92 -4.97 -40.60 8.83
CA GLY A 92 -5.34 -41.74 9.68
C GLY A 92 -4.47 -42.99 9.50
N THR A 93 -3.30 -42.84 8.88
CA THR A 93 -2.33 -43.93 8.65
C THR A 93 -1.42 -44.18 9.83
N LYS A 94 -1.28 -43.20 10.74
CA LYS A 94 -0.61 -43.32 12.04
C LYS A 94 -1.52 -42.77 13.13
N ASP A 95 -1.54 -43.39 14.30
CA ASP A 95 -2.31 -42.90 15.45
C ASP A 95 -1.53 -41.85 16.25
N ALA A 96 -2.26 -40.96 16.93
CA ALA A 96 -1.67 -39.93 17.80
C ALA A 96 -0.74 -40.53 18.87
N LYS A 97 -1.03 -41.75 19.31
CA LYS A 97 -0.24 -42.46 20.32
C LYS A 97 1.15 -42.84 19.79
N ASP A 98 1.24 -43.23 18.52
CA ASP A 98 2.50 -43.60 17.90
C ASP A 98 3.38 -42.36 17.67
N LEU A 99 2.77 -41.24 17.28
CA LEU A 99 3.46 -39.96 17.15
C LEU A 99 4.04 -39.44 18.48
N ILE A 100 3.28 -39.58 19.57
CA ILE A 100 3.74 -39.16 20.91
C ILE A 100 4.93 -40.03 21.33
N ARG A 101 4.85 -41.34 21.09
CA ARG A 101 5.92 -42.29 21.41
C ARG A 101 7.20 -42.02 20.60
N ASP A 102 7.07 -41.77 19.30
CA ASP A 102 8.21 -41.48 18.43
C ASP A 102 8.89 -40.16 18.83
N LYS A 103 8.11 -39.18 19.29
CA LYS A 103 8.63 -37.92 19.83
C LYS A 103 9.36 -38.11 21.16
N GLU A 104 8.82 -38.89 22.09
CA GLU A 104 9.48 -39.22 23.36
C GLU A 104 10.78 -40.01 23.16
N ALA A 105 10.83 -40.88 22.14
CA ALA A 105 12.02 -41.64 21.77
C ALA A 105 13.11 -40.79 21.11
N ALA A 106 12.74 -39.70 20.42
CA ALA A 106 13.68 -38.77 19.80
C ALA A 106 14.28 -37.74 20.79
N GLU A 107 13.62 -37.52 21.93
CA GLU A 107 14.07 -36.61 23.01
C GLU A 107 14.91 -37.31 24.10
N SER A 108 15.14 -38.63 23.98
CA SER A 108 15.98 -39.47 24.88
C SER A 108 17.34 -39.78 24.27
#